data_AF-A0A969GMI3-F1
#
_entry.id   AF-A0A969GMI3-F1
#
_cell.length_a   1.000
_cell.length_b   1.000
_cell.length_c   1.000
_cell.angle_alpha   90.00
_cell.angle_beta   90.00
_cell.angle_gamma   90.00
#
_symmetry.space_group_name_H-M   'P 1'
#
loop_
_entity.id
_entity.type
_entity.pdbx_description
1 polymer ?
#
loop_
_entity_poly.entity_id
_entity_poly.type
_entity_poly.pdbx_seq_one_letter_code
_entity_poly.pdbx_strand_id
1 'polypeptide(L)'
;MSAVPYAAQSGGQRLPDYDDLRAGRALAADFTNQGWRDHLGYADVPVFTPTEGGRELWRIAQPYDFVFFEHWATDTTGHRRQLGEAVKLLERFDAFLGGLLDAATLEETLIVVSSDHGNVEDCSHGKHTENRVPTLLLGAQRRVYAERVRGLTDFVGVIEDFLLGPRLPSSLAG
;
A
#
# COMPACT_ATOMS: atom_id res chain seq x y z
N MET A 1 0.22 -16.74 -6.79
CA MET A 1 -0.42 -15.74 -5.91
C MET A 1 0.62 -15.33 -4.89
N SER A 2 0.86 -14.02 -4.68
CA SER A 2 1.78 -13.53 -3.64
C SER A 2 1.21 -13.76 -2.23
N ALA A 3 2.01 -13.50 -1.20
CA ALA A 3 1.62 -13.77 0.19
C ALA A 3 0.39 -12.97 0.64
N VAL A 4 0.26 -11.70 0.22
CA VAL A 4 -0.84 -10.80 0.59
C VAL A 4 -2.21 -11.30 0.10
N PRO A 5 -2.45 -11.50 -1.22
CA PRO A 5 -3.71 -12.03 -1.72
C PRO A 5 -4.01 -13.44 -1.18
N TYR A 6 -2.98 -14.27 -0.94
CA TYR A 6 -3.17 -15.58 -0.32
C TYR A 6 -3.66 -15.47 1.13
N ALA A 7 -3.08 -14.57 1.93
CA ALA A 7 -3.49 -14.32 3.31
C ALA A 7 -4.93 -13.78 3.37
N ALA A 8 -5.28 -12.83 2.50
CA ALA A 8 -6.64 -12.31 2.40
C ALA A 8 -7.65 -13.43 2.10
N GLN A 9 -7.39 -14.25 1.07
CA GLN A 9 -8.28 -15.34 0.70
C GLN A 9 -8.39 -16.41 1.79
N SER A 10 -7.26 -16.77 2.42
CA SER A 10 -7.23 -17.73 3.54
C SER A 10 -7.98 -17.21 4.77
N GLY A 11 -8.00 -15.89 4.96
CA GLY A 11 -8.79 -15.20 5.98
C GLY A 11 -10.26 -14.98 5.59
N GLY A 12 -10.74 -15.58 4.49
CA GLY A 12 -12.13 -15.47 4.03
C GLY A 12 -12.49 -14.13 3.39
N GLN A 13 -11.52 -13.28 3.09
CA GLN A 13 -11.74 -12.00 2.42
C GLN A 13 -11.90 -12.21 0.91
N ARG A 14 -12.82 -11.48 0.30
CA ARG A 14 -12.93 -11.39 -1.16
C ARG A 14 -11.95 -10.36 -1.68
N LEU A 15 -11.10 -10.75 -2.62
CA LEU A 15 -10.27 -9.80 -3.37
C LEU A 15 -11.10 -9.08 -4.42
N PRO A 16 -10.90 -7.76 -4.62
CA PRO A 16 -11.56 -7.05 -5.71
C PRO A 16 -11.18 -7.63 -7.07
N ASP A 17 -12.16 -7.66 -7.98
CA ASP A 17 -11.99 -8.20 -9.32
C ASP A 17 -12.20 -7.14 -10.40
N TYR A 18 -12.28 -7.60 -11.65
CA TYR A 18 -12.58 -6.75 -12.80
C TYR A 18 -13.86 -5.93 -12.65
N ASP A 19 -14.94 -6.53 -12.14
CA ASP A 19 -16.23 -5.84 -12.02
C ASP A 19 -16.18 -4.73 -10.96
N ASP A 20 -15.34 -4.88 -9.94
CA ASP A 20 -15.06 -3.80 -9.00
C ASP A 20 -14.24 -2.69 -9.63
N LEU A 21 -13.20 -3.01 -10.39
CA LEU A 21 -12.40 -2.01 -11.11
C LEU A 21 -13.26 -1.21 -12.08
N ARG A 22 -14.03 -1.91 -12.93
CA ARG A 22 -14.94 -1.29 -13.90
C ARG A 22 -15.98 -0.40 -13.23
N ALA A 23 -16.46 -0.79 -12.05
CA ALA A 23 -17.43 0.00 -11.29
C ALA A 23 -16.80 1.08 -10.38
N GLY A 24 -15.47 1.28 -10.44
CA GLY A 24 -14.77 2.25 -9.59
C GLY A 24 -14.80 1.90 -8.10
N ARG A 25 -14.89 0.62 -7.75
CA ARG A 25 -14.82 0.12 -6.36
C ARG A 25 -13.45 -0.46 -6.00
N ALA A 26 -12.52 -0.47 -6.93
CA ALA A 26 -11.17 -0.96 -6.75
C ALA A 26 -10.16 -0.09 -7.48
N LEU A 27 -8.91 -0.16 -7.03
CA LEU A 27 -7.76 0.47 -7.65
C LEU A 27 -6.68 -0.60 -7.84
N ALA A 28 -6.11 -0.66 -9.04
CA ALA A 28 -5.06 -1.60 -9.38
C ALA A 28 -3.73 -1.19 -8.73
N ALA A 29 -2.86 -2.19 -8.53
CA ALA A 29 -1.55 -2.02 -7.90
C ALA A 29 -0.63 -1.01 -8.62
N ASP A 30 -0.93 -0.61 -9.86
CA ASP A 30 -0.16 0.37 -10.64
C ASP A 30 -0.57 1.84 -10.39
N PHE A 31 -1.43 2.08 -9.39
CA PHE A 31 -1.98 3.36 -8.95
C PHE A 31 -2.97 4.03 -9.92
N THR A 32 -3.17 3.48 -11.12
CA THR A 32 -3.84 4.21 -12.23
C THR A 32 -4.87 3.38 -12.98
N ASN A 33 -4.89 2.07 -12.79
CA ASN A 33 -5.60 1.07 -13.59
C ASN A 33 -5.15 0.95 -15.05
N GLN A 34 -4.13 1.71 -15.48
CA GLN A 34 -3.69 1.73 -16.88
C GLN A 34 -3.24 0.34 -17.36
N GLY A 35 -2.54 -0.42 -16.52
CA GLY A 35 -2.05 -1.75 -16.85
C GLY A 35 -3.16 -2.76 -17.17
N TRP A 36 -4.38 -2.56 -16.64
CA TRP A 36 -5.53 -3.40 -16.99
C TRP A 36 -6.02 -3.16 -18.41
N ARG A 37 -5.89 -1.93 -18.92
CA ARG A 37 -6.16 -1.65 -20.34
C ARG A 37 -5.03 -2.18 -21.21
N ASP A 38 -3.80 -1.78 -20.90
CA ASP A 38 -2.64 -1.97 -21.79
C ASP A 38 -2.21 -3.44 -21.93
N HIS A 39 -2.38 -4.24 -20.87
CA HIS A 39 -1.86 -5.61 -20.83
C HIS A 39 -2.94 -6.69 -20.81
N LEU A 40 -4.17 -6.36 -20.39
CA LEU A 40 -5.25 -7.32 -20.21
C LEU A 40 -6.46 -7.07 -21.12
N GLY A 41 -6.49 -5.96 -21.86
CA GLY A 41 -7.53 -5.67 -22.87
C GLY A 41 -8.85 -5.18 -22.30
N TYR A 42 -8.92 -4.82 -21.02
CA TYR A 42 -10.13 -4.34 -20.36
C TYR A 42 -10.39 -2.85 -20.62
N ALA A 43 -10.81 -2.53 -21.84
CA ALA A 43 -10.91 -1.16 -22.35
C ALA A 43 -11.87 -0.22 -21.59
N ASP A 44 -12.79 -0.78 -20.80
CA ASP A 44 -13.82 -0.05 -20.06
C ASP A 44 -13.48 0.21 -18.58
N VAL A 45 -12.32 -0.25 -18.10
CA VAL A 45 -11.83 0.07 -16.75
C VAL A 45 -11.47 1.56 -16.68
N PRO A 46 -11.98 2.34 -15.72
CA PRO A 46 -11.59 3.74 -15.57
C PRO A 46 -10.10 3.87 -15.29
N VAL A 47 -9.45 4.84 -15.96
CA VAL A 47 -8.02 5.15 -15.78
C VAL A 47 -7.88 6.51 -15.13
N PHE A 48 -6.94 6.61 -14.21
CA PHE A 48 -6.65 7.81 -13.45
C PHE A 48 -5.21 8.26 -13.69
N THR A 49 -4.97 9.56 -13.62
CA THR A 49 -3.60 10.05 -13.34
C THR A 49 -3.16 9.56 -11.95
N PRO A 50 -1.86 9.52 -11.63
CA PRO A 50 -1.40 9.05 -10.32
C PRO A 50 -2.03 9.82 -9.15
N THR A 51 -2.09 11.15 -9.27
CA THR A 51 -2.73 12.02 -8.27
C THR A 51 -4.23 11.74 -8.13
N GLU A 52 -4.96 11.55 -9.23
CA GLU A 52 -6.36 11.12 -9.16
C GLU A 52 -6.49 9.74 -8.51
N GLY A 53 -5.59 8.80 -8.83
CA GLY A 53 -5.55 7.48 -8.21
C GLY A 53 -5.42 7.55 -6.68
N GLY A 54 -4.63 8.48 -6.17
CA GLY A 54 -4.51 8.73 -4.72
C GLY A 54 -5.82 9.17 -4.09
N ARG A 55 -6.52 10.11 -4.76
CA ARG A 55 -7.85 10.58 -4.32
C ARG A 55 -8.90 9.48 -4.40
N GLU A 56 -8.84 8.65 -5.45
CA GLU A 56 -9.74 7.52 -5.62
C GLU A 56 -9.49 6.43 -4.58
N LEU A 57 -8.24 6.15 -4.19
CA LEU A 57 -7.96 5.22 -3.09
C LEU A 57 -8.65 5.70 -1.82
N TRP A 58 -8.54 6.99 -1.49
CA TRP A 58 -9.23 7.55 -0.32
C TRP A 58 -10.74 7.31 -0.39
N ARG A 59 -11.38 7.63 -1.52
CA ARG A 59 -12.83 7.42 -1.71
C ARG A 59 -13.21 5.94 -1.60
N ILE A 60 -12.42 5.04 -2.18
CA ILE A 60 -12.66 3.58 -2.13
C ILE A 60 -12.48 3.04 -0.72
N ALA A 61 -11.57 3.62 0.08
CA ALA A 61 -11.24 3.17 1.43
C ALA A 61 -12.32 3.51 2.48
N GLN A 62 -13.21 4.47 2.22
CA GLN A 62 -14.18 4.97 3.21
C GLN A 62 -15.06 3.94 3.93
N PRO A 63 -15.52 2.83 3.31
CA PRO A 63 -16.32 1.84 4.02
C PRO A 63 -15.49 0.82 4.82
N TYR A 64 -14.16 0.99 4.91
CA TYR A 64 -13.25 0.05 5.56
C TYR A 64 -12.51 0.70 6.75
N ASP A 65 -12.40 -0.03 7.86
CA ASP A 65 -11.56 0.37 8.99
C ASP A 65 -10.06 0.16 8.71
N PHE A 66 -9.73 -0.77 7.81
CA PHE A 66 -8.36 -1.12 7.44
C PHE A 66 -8.25 -1.43 5.94
N VAL A 67 -7.27 -0.81 5.29
CA VAL A 67 -6.94 -1.07 3.89
C VAL A 67 -5.46 -1.41 3.80
N PHE A 68 -5.15 -2.56 3.19
CA PHE A 68 -3.80 -2.96 2.83
C PHE A 68 -3.64 -2.88 1.31
N PHE A 69 -2.74 -2.01 0.84
CA PHE A 69 -2.48 -1.79 -0.58
C PHE A 69 -1.04 -2.22 -0.92
N GLU A 70 -0.90 -3.24 -1.75
CA GLU A 70 0.40 -3.79 -2.17
C GLU A 70 0.81 -3.24 -3.54
N HIS A 71 2.05 -2.74 -3.64
CA HIS A 71 2.68 -2.35 -4.91
C HIS A 71 3.98 -3.14 -5.11
N TRP A 72 3.99 -4.05 -6.07
CA TRP A 72 5.10 -4.99 -6.32
C TRP A 72 5.98 -4.62 -7.53
N ALA A 73 5.61 -3.60 -8.31
CA ALA A 73 6.27 -3.32 -9.60
C ALA A 73 7.71 -2.80 -9.42
N THR A 74 8.01 -2.14 -8.29
CA THR A 74 9.36 -1.72 -7.92
C THR A 74 10.33 -2.90 -7.82
N ASP A 75 9.91 -4.00 -7.22
CA ASP A 75 10.71 -5.22 -7.08
C ASP A 75 11.03 -5.86 -8.43
N THR A 76 10.01 -6.01 -9.28
CA THR A 76 10.20 -6.54 -10.65
C THR A 76 11.17 -5.69 -11.46
N THR A 77 11.13 -4.37 -11.29
CA THR A 77 11.98 -3.43 -12.01
C THR A 77 13.42 -3.44 -11.49
N GLY A 78 13.59 -3.55 -10.18
CA GLY A 78 14.90 -3.71 -9.54
C GLY A 78 15.59 -5.03 -9.95
N HIS A 79 14.86 -6.15 -9.97
CA HIS A 79 15.37 -7.42 -10.50
C HIS A 79 15.88 -7.32 -11.95
N ARG A 80 15.21 -6.50 -12.76
CA ARG A 80 15.60 -6.24 -14.16
C ARG A 80 16.67 -5.16 -14.32
N ARG A 81 17.10 -4.52 -13.24
CA ARG A 81 18.12 -3.44 -13.22
C ARG A 81 17.72 -2.25 -14.09
N GLN A 82 16.43 -1.95 -14.13
CA GLN A 82 15.86 -0.92 -15.00
C GLN A 82 15.74 0.40 -14.27
N LEU A 83 16.88 1.06 -13.99
CA LEU A 83 16.93 2.30 -13.20
C LEU A 83 15.97 3.39 -13.74
N GLY A 84 15.89 3.56 -15.06
CA GLY A 84 14.99 4.56 -15.65
C GLY A 84 13.51 4.29 -15.39
N GLU A 85 13.08 3.02 -15.41
CA GLU A 85 11.69 2.65 -15.11
C GLU A 85 11.42 2.69 -13.60
N ALA A 86 12.43 2.36 -12.78
CA ALA A 86 12.35 2.49 -11.33
C ALA A 86 12.09 3.93 -10.90
N VAL A 87 12.82 4.88 -11.48
CA VAL A 87 12.62 6.31 -11.22
C VAL A 87 11.19 6.73 -11.57
N LYS A 88 10.70 6.37 -12.76
CA LYS A 88 9.31 6.68 -13.18
C LYS A 88 8.26 6.07 -12.25
N LEU A 89 8.48 4.86 -11.75
CA LEU A 89 7.59 4.22 -10.78
C LEU A 89 7.58 4.96 -9.45
N LEU A 90 8.73 5.42 -8.96
CA LEU A 90 8.82 6.21 -7.74
C LEU A 90 8.21 7.60 -7.90
N GLU A 91 8.40 8.27 -9.03
CA GLU A 91 7.73 9.54 -9.37
C GLU A 91 6.20 9.36 -9.44
N ARG A 92 5.74 8.25 -10.01
CA ARG A 92 4.32 7.88 -10.02
C ARG A 92 3.79 7.69 -8.59
N PHE A 93 4.52 6.95 -7.77
CA PHE A 93 4.16 6.73 -6.37
C PHE A 93 4.12 8.04 -5.58
N ASP A 94 5.08 8.95 -5.78
CA ASP A 94 5.11 10.27 -5.15
C ASP A 94 3.86 11.09 -5.49
N ALA A 95 3.52 11.19 -6.79
CA ALA A 95 2.32 11.89 -7.24
C ALA A 95 1.01 11.25 -6.71
N PHE A 96 0.98 9.92 -6.61
CA PHE A 96 -0.12 9.17 -6.01
C PHE A 96 -0.27 9.45 -4.52
N LEU A 97 0.83 9.39 -3.77
CA LEU A 97 0.84 9.68 -2.33
C LEU A 97 0.40 11.12 -2.08
N GLY A 98 0.86 12.09 -2.89
CA GLY A 98 0.39 13.47 -2.82
C GLY A 98 -1.12 13.59 -2.98
N GLY A 99 -1.70 12.93 -3.99
CA GLY A 99 -3.15 12.92 -4.20
C GLY A 99 -3.94 12.27 -3.06
N LEU A 100 -3.40 11.20 -2.46
CA LEU A 100 -4.00 10.56 -1.29
C LEU A 100 -3.97 11.50 -0.07
N LEU A 101 -2.83 12.14 0.19
CA LEU A 101 -2.68 13.05 1.33
C LEU A 101 -3.54 14.31 1.20
N ASP A 102 -3.74 14.80 -0.02
CA ASP A 102 -4.65 15.93 -0.29
C ASP A 102 -6.12 15.60 0.06
N ALA A 103 -6.52 14.34 -0.09
CA ALA A 103 -7.91 13.91 0.11
C ALA A 103 -8.18 13.36 1.51
N ALA A 104 -7.16 12.76 2.16
CA ALA A 104 -7.32 12.04 3.41
C ALA A 104 -7.64 12.96 4.60
N THR A 105 -8.55 12.50 5.47
CA THR A 105 -8.78 13.10 6.79
C THR A 105 -7.74 12.58 7.79
N LEU A 106 -6.57 13.24 7.80
CA LEU A 106 -5.39 12.82 8.55
C LEU A 106 -5.53 12.94 10.08
N GLU A 107 -6.53 13.66 10.57
CA GLU A 107 -6.83 13.78 12.00
C GLU A 107 -7.31 12.45 12.60
N GLU A 108 -8.00 11.64 11.78
CA GLU A 108 -8.64 10.38 12.19
C GLU A 108 -8.02 9.15 11.52
N THR A 109 -7.13 9.36 10.54
CA THR A 109 -6.52 8.29 9.76
C THR A 109 -5.01 8.23 9.99
N LEU A 110 -4.47 7.03 10.20
CA LEU A 110 -3.04 6.75 10.15
C LEU A 110 -2.71 6.07 8.82
N ILE A 111 -1.92 6.74 7.97
CA ILE A 111 -1.37 6.17 6.75
C ILE A 111 0.04 5.69 7.03
N VAL A 112 0.32 4.43 6.73
CA VAL A 112 1.63 3.82 6.86
C VAL A 112 2.15 3.46 5.47
N VAL A 113 3.32 3.99 5.11
CA VAL A 113 4.04 3.62 3.88
C VAL A 113 5.31 2.91 4.30
N SER A 114 5.52 1.69 3.81
CA SER A 114 6.74 0.92 4.06
C SER A 114 7.04 0.00 2.88
N SER A 115 8.16 -0.71 2.95
CA SER A 115 8.54 -1.79 2.04
C SER A 115 8.85 -3.03 2.86
N ASP A 116 8.63 -4.22 2.32
CA ASP A 116 9.00 -5.48 2.96
C ASP A 116 10.49 -5.80 2.82
N HIS A 117 11.16 -5.25 1.81
CA HIS A 117 12.62 -5.30 1.66
C HIS A 117 13.15 -4.21 0.73
N GLY A 118 14.48 -4.13 0.61
CA GLY A 118 15.16 -3.33 -0.42
C GLY A 118 15.38 -4.11 -1.71
N ASN A 119 15.50 -3.40 -2.82
CA ASN A 119 15.87 -3.90 -4.14
C ASN A 119 16.22 -2.71 -5.05
N VAL A 120 15.20 -1.92 -5.38
CA VAL A 120 15.25 -0.94 -6.46
C VAL A 120 16.16 0.27 -6.16
N GLU A 121 16.47 0.51 -4.89
CA GLU A 121 17.43 1.54 -4.48
C GLU A 121 18.88 1.21 -4.91
N ASP A 122 19.18 -0.06 -5.18
CA ASP A 122 20.44 -0.50 -5.79
C ASP A 122 20.19 -1.30 -7.08
N CYS A 123 19.90 -0.57 -8.16
CA CYS A 123 19.77 -1.15 -9.50
C CYS A 123 21.11 -1.60 -10.12
N SER A 124 22.25 -1.58 -9.40
CA SER A 124 23.51 -2.09 -9.93
C SER A 124 23.48 -3.61 -10.11
N HIS A 125 22.61 -4.31 -9.38
CA HIS A 125 22.37 -5.74 -9.46
C HIS A 125 20.87 -6.06 -9.43
N GLY A 126 20.48 -7.29 -9.79
CA GLY A 126 19.08 -7.73 -9.79
C GLY A 126 18.67 -8.53 -8.57
N LYS A 127 19.29 -8.32 -7.40
CA LYS A 127 18.96 -9.03 -6.15
C LYS A 127 18.33 -8.07 -5.14
N HIS A 128 17.68 -8.61 -4.13
CA HIS A 128 17.29 -7.82 -2.96
C HIS A 128 18.54 -7.35 -2.21
N THR A 129 18.38 -6.30 -1.40
CA THR A 129 19.42 -5.78 -0.52
C THR A 129 19.06 -6.03 0.94
N GLU A 130 20.05 -5.87 1.82
CA GLU A 130 19.86 -5.83 3.28
C GLU A 130 19.70 -4.38 3.79
N ASN A 131 19.48 -3.42 2.88
CA ASN A 131 19.25 -2.04 3.27
C ASN A 131 17.97 -1.92 4.10
N ARG A 132 17.97 -1.00 5.05
CA ARG A 132 16.75 -0.67 5.79
C ARG A 132 15.73 -0.03 4.84
N VAL A 133 14.49 -0.46 4.99
CA VAL A 133 13.36 0.08 4.23
C VAL A 133 12.89 1.41 4.81
N PRO A 134 12.46 2.38 3.98
CA PRO A 134 11.80 3.57 4.48
C PRO A 134 10.48 3.19 5.16
N THR A 135 10.15 3.88 6.25
CA THR A 135 8.83 3.76 6.90
C THR A 135 8.33 5.15 7.25
N LEU A 136 7.19 5.53 6.66
CA LEU A 136 6.53 6.82 6.88
C LEU A 136 5.22 6.57 7.62
N LEU A 137 5.00 7.30 8.70
CA LEU A 137 3.72 7.36 9.41
C LEU A 137 3.15 8.77 9.26
N LEU A 138 1.96 8.86 8.68
CA LEU A 138 1.30 10.12 8.31
C LEU A 138 -0.09 10.16 8.97
N GLY A 139 -0.49 11.33 9.47
CA GLY A 139 -1.78 11.52 10.14
C GLY A 139 -1.81 11.17 11.64
N ALA A 140 -2.89 10.53 12.06
CA ALA A 140 -3.33 10.39 13.44
C ALA A 140 -2.32 9.62 14.28
N GLN A 141 -1.98 10.13 15.47
CA GLN A 141 -1.09 9.49 16.44
C GLN A 141 0.31 9.08 15.90
N ARG A 142 0.71 9.54 14.71
CA ARG A 142 1.94 9.12 14.01
C ARG A 142 3.21 9.17 14.86
N ARG A 143 3.35 10.18 15.74
CA ARG A 143 4.53 10.33 16.60
C ARG A 143 4.62 9.24 17.67
N VAL A 144 3.47 8.86 18.24
CA VAL A 144 3.39 7.79 19.26
C VAL A 144 3.76 6.45 18.64
N TYR A 145 3.24 6.16 17.45
CA TYR A 145 3.51 4.88 16.79
C TYR A 145 4.88 4.83 16.11
N ALA A 146 5.45 5.96 15.68
CA ALA A 146 6.79 5.99 15.09
C ALA A 146 7.87 5.49 16.06
N GLU A 147 7.70 5.70 17.37
CA GLU A 147 8.63 5.18 18.39
C GLU A 147 8.52 3.66 18.59
N ARG A 148 7.41 3.07 18.15
CA ARG A 148 7.07 1.65 18.33
C ARG A 148 7.44 0.78 17.12
N VAL A 149 7.69 1.38 15.96
CA VAL A 149 8.06 0.64 14.74
C VAL A 149 9.57 0.59 14.59
N ARG A 150 10.16 -0.59 14.78
CA ARG A 150 11.59 -0.87 14.61
C ARG A 150 11.87 -1.90 13.53
N GLY A 151 10.86 -2.70 13.18
CA GLY A 151 10.89 -3.65 12.07
C GLY A 151 9.49 -4.05 11.61
N LEU A 152 9.44 -4.89 10.58
CA LEU A 152 8.19 -5.29 9.92
C LEU A 152 7.21 -6.01 10.86
N THR A 153 7.73 -6.72 11.87
CA THR A 153 6.92 -7.45 12.85
C THR A 153 6.12 -6.54 13.78
N ASP A 154 6.48 -5.26 13.87
CA ASP A 154 5.84 -4.32 14.80
C ASP A 154 4.54 -3.74 14.22
N PHE A 155 4.33 -3.82 12.91
CA PHE A 155 3.17 -3.22 12.25
C PHE A 155 1.85 -3.81 12.73
N VAL A 156 1.76 -5.11 12.96
CA VAL A 156 0.51 -5.76 13.41
C VAL A 156 0.05 -5.17 14.74
N GLY A 157 0.95 -5.06 15.72
CA GLY A 157 0.63 -4.48 17.02
C GLY A 157 0.25 -3.00 16.94
N VAL A 158 0.90 -2.23 16.07
CA VAL A 158 0.56 -0.82 15.82
C VAL A 158 -0.82 -0.67 15.19
N ILE A 159 -1.13 -1.49 14.18
CA ILE A 159 -2.42 -1.47 13.47
C ILE A 159 -3.55 -1.86 14.44
N GLU A 160 -3.39 -2.95 15.19
CA GLU A 160 -4.41 -3.41 16.15
C GLU A 160 -4.64 -2.37 17.26
N ASP A 161 -3.57 -1.79 17.82
CA ASP A 161 -3.72 -0.77 18.86
C ASP A 161 -4.37 0.52 18.33
N PHE A 162 -4.13 0.89 17.07
CA PHE A 162 -4.77 2.06 16.44
C PHE A 162 -6.25 1.84 16.21
N LEU A 163 -6.63 0.67 15.70
CA LEU A 163 -8.02 0.36 15.33
C LEU A 163 -8.89 -0.04 16.51
N LEU A 164 -8.34 -0.80 17.46
CA LEU A 164 -9.10 -1.40 18.56
C LEU A 164 -8.89 -0.66 19.89
N GLY A 165 -7.99 0.31 19.93
CA GLY A 165 -7.51 0.95 21.15
C GLY A 165 -6.51 0.07 21.92
N PRO A 166 -5.99 0.56 23.06
CA PRO A 166 -5.04 -0.20 23.86
C PRO A 166 -5.68 -1.50 24.35
N ARG A 167 -5.13 -2.65 23.95
CA ARG A 167 -5.50 -3.92 24.56
C ARG A 167 -5.06 -3.90 26.02
N LEU A 168 -6.03 -3.95 26.94
CA LEU A 168 -5.72 -4.23 28.34
C LEU A 168 -4.99 -5.58 28.41
N PRO A 169 -3.88 -5.70 29.16
CA PRO A 169 -3.17 -6.95 29.27
C PRO A 169 -4.12 -8.04 29.77
N SER A 170 -4.11 -9.17 29.08
CA SER A 170 -4.90 -10.37 29.38
C SER A 170 -4.37 -11.09 30.63
N SER A 171 -4.38 -10.40 31.78
CA SER A 171 -4.11 -10.96 33.11
C SER A 171 -5.32 -10.88 34.05
N LEU A 172 -6.53 -10.69 33.53
CA LEU A 172 -7.78 -10.68 34.31
C LEU A 172 -8.83 -11.72 33.85
N ALA A 173 -8.47 -12.66 32.98
CA ALA A 173 -9.27 -13.88 32.81
C ALA A 173 -8.71 -14.95 33.76
N GLY A 174 -9.21 -14.91 35.00
CA GLY A 174 -9.12 -16.04 35.94
C GLY A 174 -10.10 -17.14 35.60
#